data_AF-A0A7V3BHM7-F1
#
_entry.id   AF-A0A7V3BHM7-F1
#
_cell.length_a   1.000
_cell.length_b   1.000
_cell.length_c   1.000
_cell.angle_alpha   90.00
_cell.angle_beta   90.00
_cell.angle_gamma   90.00
#
_symmetry.space_group_name_H-M   'P 1'
#
loop_
_entity.id
_entity.type
_entity.pdbx_description
1 polymer ?
#
loop_
_entity_poly.entity_id
_entity_poly.type
_entity_poly.pdbx_seq_one_letter_code
_entity_poly.pdbx_strand_id
1 'polypeptide(L)'
;MKIEKGLMVPLGYGKYFRSDSIVGLEPLEEGRGPGQRTKVYIENLSVPIIASRSEGAILRDLVEMPKEVTKSREQRELLSDILETISDINPLLRSIIRDQGKWDLDLLEERIHAVLREDDES
;
A
#
# COMPACT_ATOMS: atom_id res chain seq x y z
N MET A 1 -7.29 -10.33 16.55
CA MET A 1 -6.17 -10.33 15.58
C MET A 1 -5.32 -11.55 15.85
N LYS A 2 -5.05 -12.37 14.83
CA LYS A 2 -4.24 -13.58 14.94
C LYS A 2 -3.03 -13.40 14.04
N ILE A 3 -1.83 -13.44 14.61
CA ILE A 3 -0.58 -13.39 13.83
C ILE A 3 -0.37 -14.77 13.25
N GLU A 4 -0.17 -14.83 11.94
CA GLU A 4 0.13 -16.10 11.29
C GLU A 4 1.63 -16.39 11.37
N LYS A 5 1.99 -17.63 11.66
CA LYS A 5 3.40 -18.03 11.88
C LYS A 5 4.05 -18.42 10.56
N GLY A 6 5.33 -18.08 10.40
CA GLY A 6 6.13 -18.52 9.24
C GLY A 6 6.03 -17.63 8.00
N LEU A 7 5.33 -16.50 8.07
CA LEU A 7 5.31 -15.49 7.00
C LEU A 7 6.61 -14.69 6.98
N MET A 8 7.09 -14.33 5.80
CA MET A 8 8.19 -13.38 5.64
C MET A 8 7.62 -11.96 5.48
N VAL A 9 7.90 -11.10 6.44
CA VAL A 9 7.42 -9.72 6.51
C VAL A 9 8.51 -8.75 6.03
N PRO A 10 8.25 -7.94 5.00
CA PRO A 10 9.21 -6.94 4.52
C PRO A 10 9.23 -5.70 5.44
N LEU A 11 10.41 -5.29 5.90
CA LEU A 11 10.59 -4.05 6.70
C LEU A 11 11.11 -2.87 5.88
N GLY A 12 11.25 -3.04 4.56
CA GLY A 12 11.83 -2.06 3.63
C GLY A 12 13.33 -2.21 3.43
N TYR A 13 13.86 -1.64 2.34
CA TYR A 13 15.28 -1.72 1.94
C TYR A 13 15.86 -3.15 1.91
N GLY A 14 15.06 -4.12 1.44
CA GLY A 14 15.50 -5.53 1.32
C GLY A 14 15.62 -6.29 2.64
N LYS A 15 15.12 -5.73 3.76
CA LYS A 15 15.05 -6.43 5.05
C LYS A 15 13.78 -7.25 5.14
N TYR A 16 13.90 -8.53 5.49
CA TYR A 16 12.78 -9.43 5.67
C TYR A 16 12.93 -10.19 6.98
N PHE A 17 11.86 -10.28 7.75
CA PHE A 17 11.84 -10.97 9.04
C PHE A 17 10.65 -11.89 9.13
N ARG A 18 10.79 -12.98 9.89
CA ARG A 18 9.67 -13.88 10.12
C ARG A 18 8.62 -13.23 11.02
N SER A 19 7.35 -13.43 10.69
CA SER A 19 6.22 -12.93 11.47
C SER A 19 6.26 -13.40 12.91
N ASP A 20 6.66 -14.65 13.14
CA ASP A 20 6.77 -15.24 14.47
C ASP A 20 7.99 -14.75 15.26
N SER A 21 8.91 -14.02 14.64
CA SER A 21 10.05 -13.38 15.31
C SER A 21 9.79 -11.91 15.65
N ILE A 22 8.74 -11.29 15.11
CA ILE A 22 8.39 -9.90 15.41
C ILE A 22 7.55 -9.88 16.70
N VAL A 23 8.08 -9.23 17.74
CA VAL A 23 7.47 -9.20 19.07
C VAL A 23 6.83 -7.85 19.41
N GLY A 24 7.08 -6.81 18.60
CA GLY A 24 6.51 -5.48 18.82
C GLY A 24 6.79 -4.49 17.70
N LEU A 25 5.96 -3.45 17.62
CA LEU A 25 6.07 -2.34 16.69
C LEU A 25 5.88 -1.02 17.47
N GLU A 26 6.77 -0.06 17.24
CA GLU A 26 6.68 1.29 17.82
C GLU A 26 6.85 2.33 16.69
N PRO A 27 5.82 3.12 16.36
CA PRO A 27 5.96 4.20 15.39
C PRO A 27 6.91 5.28 15.92
N LEU A 28 7.70 5.89 15.05
CA LEU A 28 8.56 7.02 15.43
C LEU A 28 7.78 8.34 15.31
N GLU A 29 7.70 9.09 16.42
CA GLU A 29 6.94 10.35 16.52
C GLU A 29 7.67 11.58 15.93
N GLU A 30 9.00 11.59 15.92
CA GLU A 30 9.81 12.74 15.47
C GLU A 30 10.50 12.50 14.12
N GLY A 31 10.45 13.52 13.25
CA GLY A 31 11.09 13.53 11.93
C GLY A 31 10.15 13.21 10.76
N ARG A 32 9.04 13.95 10.63
CA ARG A 32 8.14 13.95 9.45
C ARG A 32 8.86 14.44 8.18
N GLY A 33 9.80 13.66 7.67
CA GLY A 33 9.92 13.48 6.23
C GLY A 33 8.84 12.50 5.75
N PRO A 34 8.64 12.34 4.43
CA PRO A 34 7.57 11.50 3.87
C PRO A 34 7.66 9.99 4.21
N GLY A 35 8.65 9.56 5.01
CA GLY A 35 8.86 8.16 5.38
C GLY A 35 8.35 7.86 6.79
N GLN A 36 7.18 7.24 6.88
CA GLN A 36 6.66 6.61 8.09
C GLN A 36 7.64 5.52 8.53
N ARG A 37 8.42 5.75 9.59
CA ARG A 37 9.42 4.80 10.11
C ARG A 37 8.92 4.18 11.40
N THR A 38 9.16 2.88 11.55
CA THR A 38 8.70 2.09 12.70
C THR A 38 9.87 1.31 13.26
N LYS A 39 10.04 1.35 14.58
CA LYS A 39 10.92 0.41 15.29
C LYS A 39 10.23 -0.93 15.38
N VAL A 40 10.89 -1.96 14.88
CA VAL A 40 10.42 -3.33 14.90
C VAL A 40 11.28 -4.11 15.88
N TYR A 41 10.63 -4.65 16.91
CA TYR A 41 11.29 -5.46 17.92
C TYR A 41 11.29 -6.90 17.46
N ILE A 42 12.48 -7.50 17.41
CA ILE A 42 12.69 -8.88 16.98
C ILE A 42 13.13 -9.70 18.20
N GLU A 43 12.57 -10.90 18.32
CA GLU A 43 12.97 -11.87 19.33
C GLU A 43 14.49 -12.10 19.27
N ASN A 44 15.15 -12.10 20.43
CA ASN A 44 16.59 -12.27 20.59
C ASN A 44 17.49 -11.15 20.00
N LEU A 45 16.93 -10.01 19.58
CA LEU A 45 17.71 -8.81 19.24
C LEU A 45 17.62 -7.76 20.35
N SER A 46 18.76 -7.20 20.75
CA SER A 46 18.85 -6.16 21.77
C SER A 46 18.51 -4.76 21.27
N VAL A 47 18.52 -4.55 19.94
CA VAL A 47 18.26 -3.26 19.29
C VAL A 47 17.15 -3.43 18.25
N PRO A 48 16.12 -2.56 18.24
CA PRO A 48 15.03 -2.66 17.26
C PRO A 48 15.51 -2.33 15.85
N ILE A 49 14.88 -2.96 14.87
CA ILE A 49 15.11 -2.67 13.46
C ILE A 49 14.26 -1.47 13.04
N ILE A 50 14.91 -0.45 12.48
CA ILE A 50 14.18 0.67 11.88
C ILE A 50 13.68 0.24 10.50
N ALA A 51 12.36 0.07 10.41
CA ALA A 51 11.64 -0.17 9.17
C ALA A 51 11.36 1.14 8.46
N SER A 52 11.40 1.10 7.13
CA SER A 52 11.02 2.23 6.28
C SER A 52 9.54 2.16 5.88
N ARG A 53 8.72 1.69 6.82
CA ARG A 53 7.29 1.45 6.65
C ARG A 53 6.59 1.78 7.97
N SER A 54 5.31 2.09 7.88
CA SER A 54 4.48 2.36 9.04
C SER A 54 4.11 1.10 9.80
N GLU A 55 3.82 1.26 11.08
CA GLU A 55 3.31 0.21 11.96
C GLU A 55 2.07 -0.44 11.34
N GLY A 56 1.13 0.37 10.84
CA GLY A 56 -0.07 -0.14 10.17
C GLY A 56 0.24 -0.97 8.92
N ALA A 57 1.25 -0.61 8.12
CA ALA A 57 1.66 -1.40 6.96
C ALA A 57 2.28 -2.74 7.37
N ILE A 58 3.09 -2.75 8.43
CA ILE A 58 3.75 -3.96 8.93
C ILE A 58 2.74 -4.88 9.63
N LEU A 59 1.79 -4.33 10.40
CA LEU A 59 0.71 -5.08 11.04
C LEU A 59 -0.17 -5.80 10.03
N ARG A 60 -0.44 -5.18 8.88
CA ARG A 60 -1.22 -5.82 7.80
C ARG A 60 -0.51 -7.05 7.24
N ASP A 61 0.82 -7.01 7.13
CA ASP A 61 1.60 -8.14 6.62
C ASP A 61 1.77 -9.27 7.67
N LEU A 62 1.66 -8.94 8.97
CA LEU A 62 1.71 -9.91 10.06
C LEU A 62 0.41 -10.74 10.22
N VAL A 63 -0.70 -10.21 9.72
CA VAL A 63 -2.04 -10.79 9.86
C VAL A 63 -2.48 -11.23 8.47
N GLU A 64 -2.21 -12.49 8.12
CA GLU A 64 -2.53 -13.06 6.81
C GLU A 64 -3.93 -12.65 6.32
N MET A 65 -4.00 -11.99 5.16
CA MET A 65 -5.16 -12.10 4.28
C MET A 65 -4.70 -12.91 3.05
N PRO A 66 -5.46 -13.93 2.63
CA PRO A 66 -5.02 -14.93 1.64
C PRO A 66 -4.51 -14.28 0.34
N LYS A 67 -3.48 -14.87 -0.27
CA LYS A 67 -2.72 -14.35 -1.42
C LYS A 67 -3.54 -13.94 -2.66
N GLU A 68 -4.78 -14.41 -2.80
CA GLU A 68 -5.70 -13.93 -3.84
C GLU A 68 -6.22 -12.52 -3.55
N VAL A 69 -6.39 -12.15 -2.27
CA VAL A 69 -6.82 -10.82 -1.83
C VAL A 69 -5.69 -9.79 -1.93
N THR A 70 -4.43 -10.19 -1.75
CA THR A 70 -3.28 -9.26 -1.83
C THR A 70 -2.99 -8.81 -3.26
N LYS A 71 -3.11 -9.71 -4.24
CA LYS A 71 -2.90 -9.35 -5.66
C LYS A 71 -4.00 -8.41 -6.17
N SER A 72 -5.26 -8.68 -5.83
CA SER A 72 -6.37 -7.76 -6.15
C SER A 72 -6.24 -6.42 -5.42
N ARG A 73 -5.69 -6.40 -4.21
CA ARG A 73 -5.41 -5.15 -3.46
C ARG A 73 -4.28 -4.31 -4.06
N GLU A 74 -3.15 -4.90 -4.41
CA GLU A 74 -2.05 -4.19 -5.08
C GLU A 74 -2.50 -3.62 -6.43
N GLN A 75 -3.32 -4.37 -7.17
CA GLN A 75 -3.94 -3.90 -8.40
C GLN A 75 -4.92 -2.75 -8.15
N ARG A 76 -5.71 -2.78 -7.07
CA ARG A 76 -6.61 -1.70 -6.67
C ARG A 76 -5.86 -0.44 -6.22
N GLU A 77 -4.79 -0.59 -5.43
CA GLU A 77 -3.95 0.53 -4.98
C GLU A 77 -3.33 1.24 -6.20
N LEU A 78 -2.78 0.47 -7.15
CA LEU A 78 -2.28 1.02 -8.42
C LEU A 78 -3.37 1.74 -9.22
N LEU A 79 -4.57 1.16 -9.33
CA LEU A 79 -5.70 1.79 -10.03
C LEU A 79 -6.17 3.07 -9.34
N SER A 80 -6.17 3.10 -8.01
CA SER A 80 -6.49 4.28 -7.20
C SER A 80 -5.46 5.39 -7.40
N ASP A 81 -4.17 5.06 -7.40
CA ASP A 81 -3.08 6.02 -7.62
C ASP A 81 -3.14 6.62 -9.04
N ILE A 82 -3.44 5.78 -10.04
CA ILE A 82 -3.65 6.24 -11.42
C ILE A 82 -4.86 7.17 -11.50
N LEU A 83 -5.95 6.83 -10.81
CA LEU A 83 -7.17 7.62 -10.79
C LEU A 83 -6.92 8.99 -10.18
N GLU A 84 -6.27 9.06 -9.02
CA GLU A 84 -5.90 10.31 -8.36
C GLU A 84 -5.04 11.19 -9.29
N THR A 85 -4.04 10.59 -9.93
CA THR A 85 -3.15 11.30 -10.88
C THR A 85 -3.90 11.88 -12.08
N ILE A 86 -4.88 11.15 -12.62
CA ILE A 86 -5.69 11.61 -13.77
C ILE A 86 -6.72 12.66 -13.32
N SER A 87 -7.28 12.50 -12.12
CA SER A 87 -8.22 13.44 -11.52
C SER A 87 -7.63 14.84 -11.34
N ASP A 88 -6.33 14.93 -11.04
CA ASP A 88 -5.62 16.21 -10.90
C ASP A 88 -5.32 16.92 -12.23
N ILE A 89 -5.54 16.29 -13.39
CA ILE A 89 -5.31 16.92 -14.69
C ILE A 89 -6.34 18.03 -14.93
N ASN A 90 -5.85 19.23 -15.20
CA ASN A 90 -6.71 20.40 -15.40
C ASN A 90 -7.66 20.27 -16.62
N PRO A 91 -8.79 21.01 -16.65
CA PRO A 91 -9.77 20.89 -17.72
C PRO A 91 -9.24 21.20 -19.13
N LEU A 92 -8.26 22.09 -19.24
CA LEU A 92 -7.66 22.47 -20.53
C LEU A 92 -6.81 21.34 -21.13
N LEU A 93 -6.02 20.64 -20.32
CA LEU A 93 -5.24 19.49 -20.76
C LEU A 93 -6.17 18.31 -21.09
N ARG A 94 -7.24 18.13 -20.31
CA ARG A 94 -8.28 17.13 -20.61
C ARG A 94 -8.90 17.35 -21.99
N SER A 95 -9.27 18.58 -22.35
CA SER A 95 -9.82 18.87 -23.68
C SER A 95 -8.82 18.63 -24.80
N ILE A 96 -7.54 18.99 -24.59
CA ILE A 96 -6.48 18.74 -25.58
C ILE A 96 -6.24 17.24 -25.79
N ILE A 97 -6.17 16.45 -24.71
CA ILE A 97 -5.98 14.99 -24.76
C ILE A 97 -7.16 14.32 -25.48
N ARG A 98 -8.39 14.80 -25.25
CA ARG A 98 -9.59 14.34 -25.96
C ARG A 98 -9.51 14.65 -27.46
N ASP A 99 -9.25 15.90 -27.80
CA ASP A 99 -9.36 16.40 -29.18
C ASP A 99 -8.19 15.93 -30.07
N GLN A 100 -6.98 15.84 -29.52
CA GLN A 100 -5.78 15.45 -30.26
C GLN A 100 -5.41 13.97 -30.08
N GLY A 101 -5.58 13.45 -28.86
CA GLY A 101 -5.21 12.08 -28.51
C GLY A 101 -6.31 11.05 -28.77
N LYS A 102 -7.56 11.49 -28.99
CA LYS A 102 -8.75 10.62 -29.02
C LYS A 102 -8.89 9.76 -27.76
N TRP A 103 -8.40 10.27 -26.64
CA TRP A 103 -8.44 9.60 -25.34
C TRP A 103 -9.42 10.34 -24.44
N ASP A 104 -10.47 9.64 -24.00
CA ASP A 104 -11.47 10.22 -23.11
C ASP A 104 -11.16 9.85 -21.66
N LEU A 105 -10.54 10.80 -20.95
CA LEU A 105 -10.14 10.61 -19.56
C LEU A 105 -11.35 10.48 -18.64
N ASP A 106 -12.48 11.15 -18.94
CA ASP A 106 -13.69 11.07 -18.12
C ASP A 106 -14.29 9.65 -18.20
N LEU A 107 -14.29 9.04 -19.39
CA LEU A 107 -14.71 7.65 -19.59
C LEU A 107 -13.77 6.64 -18.92
N LEU A 108 -12.46 6.92 -18.90
CA LEU A 108 -11.48 6.10 -18.21
C LEU A 108 -11.66 6.16 -16.69
N GLU A 109 -11.89 7.35 -16.13
CA GLU A 109 -12.21 7.54 -14.71
C GLU A 109 -13.46 6.74 -14.31
N GLU A 110 -14.55 6.83 -15.09
CA GLU A 110 -15.77 6.04 -14.84
C GLU A 110 -15.50 4.53 -14.81
N ARG A 111 -14.70 4.01 -15.75
CA ARG A 111 -14.37 2.58 -15.81
C ARG A 111 -13.52 2.12 -14.64
N ILE A 112 -12.53 2.91 -14.24
CA ILE A 112 -11.70 2.60 -13.07
C ILE A 112 -12.58 2.60 -11.81
N HIS A 113 -13.47 3.59 -11.66
CA HIS A 113 -14.44 3.61 -10.56
C HIS A 113 -15.36 2.39 -10.53
N ALA A 114 -15.80 1.87 -11.67
CA ALA A 114 -16.62 0.67 -11.74
C ALA A 114 -15.87 -0.58 -11.24
N VAL A 115 -14.64 -0.79 -11.71
CA VAL A 115 -13.78 -1.91 -11.27
C VAL A 115 -13.44 -1.80 -9.78
N LEU A 116 -13.21 -0.60 -9.27
CA LEU A 116 -12.96 -0.38 -7.85
C LEU A 116 -14.20 -0.63 -6.98
N ARG A 117 -15.43 -0.61 -7.52
CA ARG A 117 -16.68 -0.87 -6.78
C ARG A 117 -17.14 -2.34 -6.78
N GLU A 118 -16.90 -3.10 -7.85
CA GLU A 118 -17.44 -4.48 -8.00
C GLU A 118 -16.91 -5.47 -6.95
N ASP A 119 -15.70 -5.26 -6.43
CA ASP A 119 -15.06 -6.15 -5.45
C ASP A 119 -15.35 -5.77 -3.97
N ASP A 120 -16.26 -4.82 -3.70
CA ASP A 120 -16.72 -4.49 -2.33
C ASP A 120 -17.97 -5.30 -1.91
N GLU A 121 -18.65 -5.94 -2.87
CA GLU A 121 -19.88 -6.73 -2.63
C GLU A 121 -19.67 -8.26 -2.60
N SER A 122 -18.43 -8.74 -2.76
CA SER A 122 -18.07 -10.18 -2.83
C SER A 122 -17.29 -10.70 -1.61
#